data_AF-A0A351GGV5-F1
#
_entry.id   AF-A0A351GGV5-F1
#
_cell.length_a   1.000
_cell.length_b   1.000
_cell.length_c   1.000
_cell.angle_alpha   90.00
_cell.angle_beta   90.00
_cell.angle_gamma   90.00
#
_symmetry.space_group_name_H-M   'P 1'
#
loop_
_entity.id
_entity.type
_entity.pdbx_description
1 polymer ?
#
loop_
_entity_poly.entity_id
_entity_poly.type
_entity_poly.pdbx_seq_one_letter_code
_entity_poly.pdbx_strand_id
1 'polypeptide(L)'
;MFQARYIITHPATGDLSCDEGKRYTQKLKLRRLQELVNLGTLSQWDTHEFYDYVANGTDKIKKKNSNDENELFPIGGESGKGGPMKMLFFSVFGILVLYSLSRLSSYSTG
;
A
#
# COMPACT_ATOMS: atom_id res chain seq x y z
N MET A 1 -18.40 -5.92 13.18
CA MET A 1 -17.01 -6.39 12.97
C MET A 1 -17.02 -7.36 11.80
N PHE A 2 -16.45 -7.01 10.64
CA PHE A 2 -16.49 -7.85 9.43
C PHE A 2 -15.10 -8.47 9.21
N GLN A 3 -14.98 -9.78 9.36
CA GLN A 3 -13.76 -10.52 9.06
C GLN A 3 -13.66 -10.74 7.56
N ALA A 4 -13.25 -9.71 6.83
CA ALA A 4 -13.01 -9.77 5.38
C ALA A 4 -12.25 -11.07 5.00
N ARG A 5 -11.16 -11.34 5.71
CA ARG A 5 -10.24 -12.46 5.49
C ARG A 5 -10.83 -13.88 5.56
N TYR A 6 -11.95 -14.11 6.25
CA TYR A 6 -12.40 -15.48 6.54
C TYR A 6 -13.09 -16.15 5.34
N ILE A 7 -13.87 -15.41 4.55
CA ILE A 7 -14.58 -15.95 3.38
C ILE A 7 -13.61 -16.18 2.19
N ILE A 8 -12.50 -15.44 2.16
CA ILE A 8 -11.48 -15.52 1.11
C ILE A 8 -10.62 -16.77 1.20
N THR A 9 -10.25 -17.12 2.43
CA THR A 9 -9.12 -18.03 2.66
C THR A 9 -9.52 -19.50 2.50
N HIS A 10 -10.83 -19.80 2.49
CA HIS A 10 -11.33 -21.16 2.46
C HIS A 10 -12.59 -21.31 1.59
N PRO A 11 -12.56 -20.96 0.29
CA PRO A 11 -13.62 -21.36 -0.62
C PRO A 11 -13.70 -22.90 -0.65
N ALA A 12 -14.89 -23.43 -0.89
CA ALA A 12 -15.07 -24.86 -1.11
C ALA A 12 -14.29 -25.26 -2.36
N THR A 13 -13.46 -26.29 -2.24
CA THR A 13 -12.65 -26.84 -3.32
C THR A 13 -13.27 -28.14 -3.82
N GLY A 14 -13.03 -28.48 -5.09
CA GLY A 14 -13.61 -29.66 -5.74
C GLY A 14 -14.53 -29.32 -6.92
N ASP A 15 -15.26 -30.31 -7.41
CA ASP A 15 -16.22 -30.12 -8.51
C ASP A 15 -17.48 -29.40 -8.00
N LEU A 16 -17.72 -28.21 -8.55
CA LEU A 16 -18.88 -27.35 -8.26
C LEU A 16 -19.82 -27.25 -9.48
N SER A 17 -19.76 -28.22 -10.41
CA SER A 17 -20.59 -28.26 -11.62
C SER A 17 -22.08 -28.53 -11.35
N CYS A 18 -22.41 -29.07 -10.18
CA CYS A 18 -23.79 -29.28 -9.74
C CYS A 18 -24.55 -27.95 -9.55
N ASP A 19 -25.87 -28.00 -9.52
CA ASP A 19 -26.69 -26.78 -9.43
C ASP A 19 -26.49 -26.03 -8.11
N GLU A 20 -26.25 -26.76 -7.02
CA GLU A 20 -25.85 -26.21 -5.72
C GLU A 20 -24.47 -25.54 -5.80
N GLY A 21 -23.53 -26.12 -6.54
CA GLY A 21 -22.20 -25.58 -6.77
C GLY A 21 -22.23 -24.28 -7.58
N LYS A 22 -23.07 -24.21 -8.61
CA LYS A 22 -23.35 -22.96 -9.36
C LYS A 22 -23.96 -21.89 -8.46
N ARG A 23 -24.93 -22.24 -7.61
CA ARG A 23 -25.50 -21.30 -6.63
C ARG A 23 -24.47 -20.83 -5.61
N TYR A 24 -23.59 -21.73 -5.18
CA TYR A 24 -22.49 -21.42 -4.27
C TYR A 24 -21.52 -20.41 -4.89
N THR A 25 -21.08 -20.63 -6.12
CA THR A 25 -20.13 -19.73 -6.81
C THR A 25 -20.71 -18.33 -7.02
N GLN A 26 -22.00 -18.21 -7.34
CA GLN A 26 -22.69 -16.92 -7.42
C GLN A 26 -22.69 -16.19 -6.07
N LYS A 27 -23.06 -16.88 -4.98
CA LYS A 27 -23.02 -16.31 -3.62
C LYS A 27 -21.61 -15.94 -3.20
N LEU A 28 -20.61 -16.74 -3.58
CA LEU A 28 -19.20 -16.47 -3.30
C LEU A 28 -18.77 -15.16 -3.95
N LYS A 29 -19.12 -14.91 -5.22
CA LYS A 29 -18.84 -13.64 -5.91
C LYS A 29 -19.44 -12.43 -5.21
N LEU A 30 -20.71 -12.53 -4.78
CA LEU A 30 -21.38 -11.45 -4.03
C LEU A 30 -20.69 -11.17 -2.70
N ARG A 31 -20.27 -12.20 -1.95
CA ARG A 31 -19.55 -12.02 -0.70
C ARG A 31 -18.19 -11.33 -0.90
N ARG A 32 -17.45 -11.71 -1.95
CA ARG A 32 -16.17 -11.05 -2.32
C ARG A 32 -16.37 -9.57 -2.66
N LEU A 33 -17.46 -9.22 -3.34
CA LEU A 33 -17.78 -7.83 -3.65
C LEU A 33 -18.08 -7.02 -2.39
N GLN A 34 -18.95 -7.54 -1.52
CA GLN A 34 -19.32 -6.87 -0.25
C GLN A 34 -18.10 -6.68 0.65
N GLU A 35 -17.23 -7.68 0.69
CA GLU A 35 -15.97 -7.60 1.39
C GLU A 35 -15.07 -6.49 0.85
N LEU A 36 -14.89 -6.43 -0.47
CA LEU A 36 -14.03 -5.44 -1.09
C LEU A 36 -14.54 -4.01 -0.80
N VAL A 37 -15.85 -3.80 -0.86
CA VAL A 37 -16.49 -2.53 -0.47
C VAL A 37 -16.22 -2.19 1.00
N ASN A 38 -16.36 -3.16 1.90
CA ASN A 38 -16.08 -2.97 3.32
C ASN A 38 -14.60 -2.63 3.57
N LEU A 39 -13.68 -3.32 2.88
CA LEU A 39 -12.25 -3.04 2.97
C LEU A 39 -11.92 -1.65 2.45
N GLY A 40 -12.42 -1.27 1.28
CA GLY A 40 -12.23 0.08 0.72
C GLY A 40 -12.76 1.17 1.65
N THR A 41 -13.91 0.93 2.28
CA THR A 41 -14.52 1.87 3.25
C THR A 41 -13.65 2.04 4.50
N LEU A 42 -13.09 0.95 5.03
CA LEU A 42 -12.30 0.98 6.28
C LEU A 42 -10.86 1.45 6.09
N SER A 43 -10.26 1.17 4.93
CA SER A 43 -8.84 1.44 4.64
C SER A 43 -8.61 2.66 3.75
N GLN A 44 -9.68 3.21 3.16
CA GLN A 44 -9.62 4.22 2.09
C GLN A 44 -8.82 3.76 0.86
N TRP A 45 -8.68 2.46 0.65
CA TRP A 45 -8.01 1.92 -0.54
C TRP A 45 -8.89 2.02 -1.78
N ASP A 46 -8.25 2.29 -2.92
CA ASP A 46 -8.91 2.16 -4.21
C ASP A 46 -9.16 0.67 -4.50
N THR A 47 -10.43 0.32 -4.63
CA THR A 47 -10.86 -1.06 -4.84
C THR A 47 -10.89 -1.45 -6.33
N HIS A 48 -10.65 -0.50 -7.24
CA HIS A 48 -10.75 -0.72 -8.69
C HIS A 48 -9.74 -1.76 -9.20
N GLU A 49 -8.55 -1.84 -8.60
CA GLU A 49 -7.53 -2.84 -8.98
C GLU A 49 -7.90 -4.28 -8.60
N PHE A 50 -8.93 -4.48 -7.78
CA PHE A 50 -9.32 -5.80 -7.25
C PHE A 50 -10.47 -6.45 -8.02
N TYR A 51 -10.76 -6.01 -9.26
CA TYR A 51 -11.76 -6.66 -10.11
C TYR A 51 -11.49 -8.16 -10.31
N ASP A 52 -10.21 -8.51 -10.54
CA ASP A 52 -9.79 -9.90 -10.74
C ASP A 52 -10.06 -10.76 -9.50
N TYR A 53 -9.97 -10.20 -8.31
CA TYR A 53 -10.31 -10.88 -7.07
C TYR A 53 -11.79 -11.29 -7.02
N VAL A 54 -12.70 -10.38 -7.40
CA VAL A 54 -14.14 -10.67 -7.42
C VAL A 54 -14.45 -11.74 -8.47
N ALA A 55 -13.83 -11.67 -9.64
CA ALA A 55 -14.08 -12.58 -10.75
C ALA A 55 -13.47 -13.97 -10.51
N ASN A 56 -12.21 -14.04 -10.08
CA ASN A 56 -11.40 -15.25 -10.12
C ASN A 56 -10.92 -15.73 -8.74
N GLY A 57 -11.12 -14.94 -7.68
CA GLY A 57 -10.54 -15.22 -6.36
C GLY A 57 -9.08 -14.81 -6.25
N THR A 58 -8.45 -15.13 -5.12
CA THR A 58 -7.07 -14.74 -4.78
C THR A 58 -6.01 -15.38 -5.65
N ASP A 59 -6.33 -16.50 -6.29
CA ASP A 59 -5.38 -17.36 -6.98
C ASP A 59 -4.89 -16.72 -8.29
N LYS A 60 -5.58 -15.67 -8.76
CA LYS A 60 -5.31 -15.01 -10.04
C LYS A 60 -5.07 -13.51 -9.92
N ILE A 61 -4.87 -12.96 -8.72
CA ILE A 61 -4.48 -11.56 -8.59
C ILE A 61 -3.15 -11.40 -9.32
N LYS A 62 -3.18 -10.66 -10.44
CA LYS A 62 -2.01 -10.30 -11.23
C LYS A 62 -0.98 -9.75 -10.25
N LYS A 63 0.15 -10.46 -10.04
CA LYS A 63 1.29 -9.86 -9.36
C LYS A 63 1.65 -8.62 -10.18
N LYS A 64 1.29 -7.43 -9.69
CA LYS A 64 1.85 -6.19 -10.18
C LYS A 64 3.36 -6.39 -10.07
N ASN A 65 4.06 -6.36 -11.21
CA ASN A 65 5.52 -6.42 -11.20
C ASN A 65 5.98 -5.33 -10.25
N SER A 66 6.62 -5.73 -9.16
CA SER A 66 7.15 -4.87 -8.12
C SER A 66 8.35 -4.10 -8.70
N ASN A 67 8.05 -3.05 -9.46
CA ASN A 67 8.89 -1.86 -9.56
C ASN A 67 8.20 -0.67 -8.85
N ASP A 68 7.13 -0.92 -8.08
CA ASP A 68 6.59 0.04 -7.12
C ASP A 68 7.27 -0.24 -5.78
N GLU A 69 8.33 0.52 -5.57
CA GLU A 69 9.28 0.42 -4.49
C GLU A 69 8.56 0.76 -3.18
N ASN A 70 8.51 -0.20 -2.25
CA ASN A 70 8.09 0.05 -0.87
C ASN A 70 9.17 0.88 -0.18
N GLU A 71 9.21 2.17 -0.45
CA GLU A 71 10.07 3.13 0.25
C GLU A 71 9.44 3.49 1.59
N LEU A 72 9.44 2.54 2.54
CA LEU A 72 9.04 2.84 3.92
C LEU A 72 10.12 3.64 4.66
N PHE A 73 11.37 3.66 4.18
CA PHE A 73 12.44 4.62 4.57
C PHE A 73 13.56 4.65 3.50
N PRO A 74 13.74 5.73 2.70
CA PRO A 74 14.87 5.84 1.77
C PRO A 74 16.12 6.32 2.51
N ILE A 75 16.97 5.38 2.94
CA ILE A 75 18.37 5.67 3.33
C ILE A 75 19.30 4.89 2.40
N GLY A 76 19.98 5.64 1.52
CA GLY A 76 21.02 5.18 0.56
C GLY A 76 20.61 5.51 -0.88
N GLY A 77 21.10 6.57 -1.52
CA GLY A 77 22.42 6.61 -2.20
C GLY A 77 22.29 5.81 -3.51
N GLU A 78 22.24 6.37 -4.72
CA GLU A 78 23.05 7.42 -5.32
C GLU A 78 22.46 7.76 -6.70
N SER A 79 22.72 8.99 -7.18
CA SER A 79 22.64 9.43 -8.58
C SER A 79 21.27 9.64 -9.25
N GLY A 80 21.00 10.90 -9.64
CA GLY A 80 20.08 11.24 -10.73
C GLY A 80 18.96 12.21 -10.36
N LYS A 81 19.12 13.46 -10.82
CA LYS A 81 18.08 14.52 -10.94
C LYS A 81 17.29 14.84 -9.67
N GLY A 82 17.83 15.77 -8.87
CA GLY A 82 17.18 16.31 -7.68
C GLY A 82 15.91 17.11 -8.02
N GLY A 83 14.76 16.60 -7.60
CA GLY A 83 13.51 17.36 -7.56
C GLY A 83 13.52 18.49 -6.51
N PRO A 84 12.60 19.47 -6.62
CA PRO A 84 12.62 20.71 -5.84
C PRO A 84 12.56 20.51 -4.32
N MET A 85 12.04 19.37 -3.86
CA MET A 85 11.95 19.02 -2.44
C MET A 85 13.31 18.75 -1.79
N LYS A 86 14.29 18.16 -2.50
CA LYS A 86 15.63 17.87 -1.93
C LYS A 86 16.43 19.15 -1.64
N MET A 87 16.25 20.19 -2.45
CA MET A 87 16.90 21.50 -2.26
C MET A 87 16.45 22.18 -0.95
N LEU A 88 15.18 22.02 -0.57
CA LEU A 88 14.64 22.63 0.65
C LEU A 88 15.23 21.98 1.92
N PHE A 89 15.39 20.65 1.94
CA PHE A 89 15.96 19.96 3.10
C PHE A 89 17.43 20.32 3.33
N PHE A 90 18.27 20.36 2.28
CA PHE A 90 19.66 20.79 2.42
C PHE A 90 19.78 22.27 2.81
N SER A 91 18.89 23.12 2.33
CA SER A 91 18.85 24.54 2.70
C SER A 91 18.54 24.74 4.19
N VAL A 92 17.49 24.10 4.70
CA VAL A 92 17.10 24.22 6.12
C VAL A 92 18.18 23.62 7.03
N PHE A 93 18.74 22.47 6.67
CA PHE A 93 19.81 21.86 7.45
C PHE A 93 21.09 22.71 7.45
N GLY A 94 21.46 23.29 6.31
CA GLY A 94 22.61 24.20 6.20
C GLY A 94 22.45 25.46 7.06
N ILE A 95 21.26 26.07 7.07
CA ILE A 95 20.98 27.24 7.92
C ILE A 95 21.08 26.88 9.41
N LEU A 96 20.57 25.72 9.81
CA LEU A 96 20.65 25.23 11.20
C LEU A 96 22.09 25.00 11.66
N VAL A 97 22.94 24.44 10.80
CA VAL A 97 24.37 24.22 11.10
C VAL A 97 25.13 25.55 11.20
N LEU A 98 24.86 26.50 10.30
CA LEU A 98 25.47 27.82 10.39
C LEU A 98 25.04 28.57 11.65
N TYR A 99 23.76 28.47 12.02
CA TYR A 99 23.24 29.07 13.24
C TYR A 99 23.93 28.49 14.49
N SER A 100 24.07 27.17 14.58
CA SER A 100 24.73 26.54 15.75
C SER A 100 26.22 26.91 15.85
N LEU A 101 26.93 26.98 14.72
CA LEU A 101 28.33 27.44 14.66
C LEU A 101 28.48 28.91 15.06
N SER A 102 27.61 29.80 14.56
CA SER A 102 27.63 31.22 14.94
C SER A 102 27.37 31.42 16.44
N ARG A 103 26.48 30.62 17.03
CA ARG A 103 26.20 30.66 18.46
C ARG A 103 27.38 30.19 19.30
N LEU A 104 28.12 29.18 18.83
CA LEU A 104 29.31 28.68 19.50
C LEU A 104 30.49 29.66 19.39
N SER A 105 30.64 30.33 18.24
CA SER A 105 31.63 31.40 18.07
C SER A 105 31.37 32.57 19.02
N SER A 106 30.10 32.96 19.21
CA SER A 106 29.74 34.01 20.18
C SER A 106 30.00 33.61 21.63
N TYR A 107 30.05 32.32 21.95
CA TYR A 107 30.38 31.82 23.29
C TYR A 107 31.90 31.75 23.54
N SER A 108 32.71 31.55 22.49
CA SER A 108 34.17 31.43 22.62
C SER A 108 34.91 32.77 22.70
N THR A 109 34.27 33.88 22.35
CA THR A 109 34.85 35.24 22.41
C THR A 109 34.29 36.10 23.57
N GLY A 110 33.64 35.47 24.55
CA GLY A 110 33.17 36.10 25.80
C GLY A 110 34.02 35.71 27.00
#